data_AF-A0A7X6TWK8-F1
#
_entry.id   AF-A0A7X6TWK8-F1
#
_cell.length_a   1.000
_cell.length_b   1.000
_cell.length_c   1.000
_cell.angle_alpha   90.00
_cell.angle_beta   90.00
_cell.angle_gamma   90.00
#
_symmetry.space_group_name_H-M   'P 1'
#
loop_
_entity.id
_entity.type
_entity.pdbx_description
1 polymer ?
#
loop_
_entity_poly.entity_id
_entity_poly.type
_entity_poly.pdbx_seq_one_letter_code
_entity_poly.pdbx_strand_id
1 'polypeptide(L)'
;MSRNYFLVRLKPGGVDRTEECLRDEKIALGWSKTGDISNLSKEEVRDLLAEQYHYTGMALSGNLTSLITLKDRISTGDLVVTADGPLLSIGEVTSEYYFDEEAAKEDYGHQRKMKWLLKNLQRDDIPDDLRRALRGQKATYQMKNVEETLEEMVSPDFDVASLTKDKPKKKRGRPTKAESEARRALQEAKEAKEVKASPAVQPINQSTIPQSTEATRYVTQRYLLRPGDTDGDGTWIEFTFPKDTTKAEAERMAAFVSSCYFME
;
A
#
# COMPACT_ATOMS: atom_id res chain seq x y z
N MET A 1 -27.67 18.28 -5.84
CA MET A 1 -26.34 18.81 -6.25
C MET A 1 -25.54 17.64 -6.78
N SER A 2 -24.79 17.81 -7.87
CA SER A 2 -23.90 16.74 -8.33
C SER A 2 -22.68 16.71 -7.42
N ARG A 3 -22.56 15.65 -6.61
CA ARG A 3 -21.36 15.39 -5.80
C ARG A 3 -20.24 14.85 -6.68
N ASN A 4 -18.99 15.07 -6.28
CA ASN A 4 -17.82 14.43 -6.87
C ASN A 4 -17.32 13.28 -5.99
N TYR A 5 -16.52 12.40 -6.59
CA TYR A 5 -16.03 11.18 -5.95
C TYR A 5 -14.52 11.11 -6.13
N PHE A 6 -13.79 10.91 -5.05
CA PHE A 6 -12.33 10.92 -5.06
C PHE A 6 -11.76 9.67 -4.41
N LEU A 7 -10.66 9.15 -4.95
CA LEU A 7 -9.79 8.25 -4.21
C LEU A 7 -8.75 9.10 -3.46
N VAL A 8 -8.54 8.81 -2.17
CA VAL A 8 -7.46 9.38 -1.36
C VAL A 8 -6.73 8.25 -0.64
N ARG A 9 -5.43 8.12 -0.89
CA ARG A 9 -4.55 7.17 -0.19
C ARG A 9 -3.94 7.84 1.04
N LEU A 10 -4.22 7.29 2.21
CA LEU A 10 -3.81 7.85 3.50
C LEU A 10 -2.42 7.33 3.92
N LYS A 11 -1.47 7.45 2.98
CA LYS A 11 -0.05 7.08 3.16
C LYS A 11 0.90 8.27 3.03
N PRO A 12 0.68 9.37 3.79
CA PRO A 12 1.59 10.50 3.76
C PRO A 12 2.98 10.07 4.24
N GLY A 13 4.04 10.52 3.56
CA GLY A 13 5.41 10.11 3.86
C GLY A 13 5.70 8.59 3.73
N GLY A 14 4.79 7.81 3.12
CA GLY A 14 4.90 6.35 3.04
C GLY A 14 4.40 5.61 4.29
N VAL A 15 3.96 6.32 5.32
CA VAL A 15 3.42 5.76 6.57
C VAL A 15 1.92 5.58 6.45
N ASP A 16 1.41 4.38 6.69
CA ASP A 16 -0.04 4.12 6.68
C ASP A 16 -0.71 4.77 7.90
N ARG A 17 -1.49 5.82 7.63
CA ARG A 17 -2.28 6.55 8.63
C ARG A 17 -3.77 6.28 8.50
N THR A 18 -4.17 5.21 7.81
CA THR A 18 -5.59 4.90 7.57
C THR A 18 -6.36 4.79 8.89
N GLU A 19 -5.88 4.02 9.86
CA GLU A 19 -6.58 3.86 11.15
C GLU A 19 -6.72 5.17 11.92
N GLU A 20 -5.67 6.00 11.93
CA GLU A 20 -5.67 7.33 12.57
C GLU A 20 -6.71 8.25 11.94
N CYS A 21 -6.72 8.33 10.61
CA CYS A 21 -7.67 9.12 9.84
C CYS A 21 -9.11 8.62 9.96
N LEU A 22 -9.31 7.29 10.02
CA LEU A 22 -10.62 6.67 10.27
C LEU A 22 -11.18 6.99 11.65
N ARG A 23 -10.30 7.04 12.66
CA ARG A 23 -10.66 7.35 14.05
C ARG A 23 -10.92 8.84 14.25
N ASP A 24 -10.07 9.69 13.67
CA ASP A 24 -10.10 11.14 13.88
C ASP A 24 -10.98 11.87 12.85
N GLU A 25 -11.71 11.14 12.01
CA GLU A 25 -12.69 11.70 11.07
C GLU A 25 -12.08 12.74 10.11
N LYS A 26 -10.93 12.37 9.52
CA LYS A 26 -10.15 13.24 8.63
C LYS A 26 -9.57 12.47 7.44
N ILE A 27 -9.26 13.20 6.37
CA ILE A 27 -8.28 12.79 5.36
C ILE A 27 -7.06 13.70 5.46
N ALA A 28 -5.89 13.15 5.15
CA ALA A 28 -4.64 13.87 5.21
C ALA A 28 -3.72 13.51 4.03
N LEU A 29 -2.96 14.49 3.58
CA LEU A 29 -1.84 14.33 2.65
C LEU A 29 -0.56 14.88 3.28
N GLY A 30 0.57 14.35 2.82
CA GLY A 30 1.89 14.84 3.23
C GLY A 30 2.34 16.03 2.41
N TRP A 31 3.65 16.18 2.26
CA TRP A 31 4.30 17.37 1.68
C TRP A 31 4.27 18.61 2.59
N SER A 32 4.30 18.38 3.91
CA SER A 32 4.11 19.44 4.92
C SER A 32 5.21 20.49 4.96
N LYS A 33 6.41 20.22 4.42
CA LYS A 33 7.44 21.25 4.18
C LYS A 33 7.01 22.37 3.23
N THR A 34 5.92 22.20 2.47
CA THR A 34 5.33 23.31 1.69
C THR A 34 4.63 24.35 2.56
N GLY A 35 4.38 24.04 3.84
CA GLY A 35 3.65 24.90 4.75
C GLY A 35 2.17 25.02 4.40
N ASP A 36 1.50 26.01 4.96
CA ASP A 36 0.10 26.26 4.63
C ASP A 36 -0.06 26.84 3.21
N ILE A 37 -0.60 26.02 2.31
CA ILE A 37 -0.87 26.39 0.93
C ILE A 37 -2.24 27.04 0.70
N SER A 38 -3.03 27.33 1.74
CA SER A 38 -4.41 27.85 1.63
C SER A 38 -4.56 29.00 0.63
N ASN A 39 -3.63 29.95 0.67
CA ASN A 39 -3.67 31.18 -0.13
C ASN A 39 -2.72 31.17 -1.33
N LEU A 40 -2.13 30.02 -1.66
CA LEU A 40 -1.16 29.91 -2.74
C LEU A 40 -1.83 29.47 -4.05
N SER A 41 -1.32 30.03 -5.15
CA SER A 41 -1.59 29.58 -6.50
C SER A 41 -0.97 28.22 -6.79
N LYS A 42 -1.45 27.56 -7.85
CA LYS A 42 -0.91 26.27 -8.28
C LYS A 42 0.57 26.38 -8.65
N GLU A 43 0.98 27.48 -9.24
CA GLU A 43 2.34 27.76 -9.65
C GLU A 43 3.26 27.94 -8.43
N GLU A 44 2.81 28.66 -7.41
CA GLU A 44 3.56 28.81 -6.14
C GLU A 44 3.72 27.47 -5.43
N VAL A 45 2.66 26.65 -5.36
CA VAL A 45 2.75 25.29 -4.77
C VAL A 45 3.69 24.41 -5.59
N ARG A 46 3.73 24.57 -6.91
CA ARG A 46 4.66 23.83 -7.78
C ARG A 46 6.10 24.20 -7.46
N ASP A 47 6.38 25.48 -7.30
CA ASP A 47 7.74 25.97 -7.04
C ASP A 47 8.20 25.55 -5.62
N LEU A 48 7.31 25.58 -4.62
CA LEU A 48 7.57 25.02 -3.28
C LEU A 48 7.90 23.53 -3.31
N LEU A 49 7.14 22.73 -4.08
CA LEU A 49 7.42 21.30 -4.24
C LEU A 49 8.77 21.04 -4.92
N ALA A 50 9.15 21.87 -5.89
CA ALA A 50 10.43 21.77 -6.57
C ALA A 50 11.60 22.17 -5.64
N GLU A 51 11.41 23.18 -4.79
CA GLU A 51 12.43 23.67 -3.86
C GLU A 51 12.61 22.72 -2.67
N GLN A 52 11.53 22.36 -1.97
CA GLN A 52 11.58 21.66 -0.68
C GLN A 52 11.78 20.15 -0.81
N TYR A 53 11.41 19.57 -1.95
CA TYR A 53 11.48 18.13 -2.22
C TYR A 53 12.30 17.76 -3.46
N HIS A 54 12.84 18.75 -4.18
CA HIS A 54 13.63 18.55 -5.40
C HIS A 54 12.90 17.74 -6.48
N TYR A 55 11.56 17.79 -6.49
CA TYR A 55 10.77 17.06 -7.47
C TYR A 55 10.84 17.70 -8.85
N THR A 56 10.88 16.84 -9.87
CA THR A 56 10.83 17.24 -11.27
C THR A 56 9.89 16.34 -12.07
N GLY A 57 9.53 16.76 -13.29
CA GLY A 57 8.78 15.94 -14.25
C GLY A 57 7.46 15.36 -13.72
N MET A 58 7.32 14.04 -13.85
CA MET A 58 6.10 13.31 -13.45
C MET A 58 5.85 13.32 -11.94
N ALA A 59 6.90 13.26 -11.12
CA ALA A 59 6.77 13.32 -9.66
C ALA A 59 6.22 14.69 -9.23
N LEU A 60 6.80 15.78 -9.75
CA LEU A 60 6.34 17.13 -9.47
C LEU A 60 4.88 17.33 -9.88
N SER A 61 4.53 16.98 -11.12
CA SER A 61 3.16 17.14 -11.62
C SER A 61 2.14 16.27 -10.88
N GLY A 62 2.52 15.05 -10.49
CA GLY A 62 1.67 14.14 -9.71
C GLY A 62 1.40 14.63 -8.29
N ASN A 63 2.44 15.07 -7.59
CA ASN A 63 2.35 15.56 -6.21
C ASN A 63 1.61 16.90 -6.16
N LEU A 64 1.91 17.80 -7.11
CA LEU A 64 1.16 19.05 -7.29
C LEU A 64 -0.32 18.79 -7.52
N THR A 65 -0.65 17.86 -8.41
CA THR A 65 -2.06 17.51 -8.67
C THR A 65 -2.74 17.02 -7.40
N SER A 66 -2.03 16.30 -6.53
CA SER A 66 -2.61 15.75 -5.31
C SER A 66 -2.92 16.84 -4.28
N LEU A 67 -1.97 17.73 -4.00
CA LEU A 67 -2.18 18.87 -3.10
C LEU A 67 -3.29 19.80 -3.61
N ILE A 68 -3.28 20.15 -4.89
CA ILE A 68 -4.30 21.02 -5.48
C ILE A 68 -5.67 20.34 -5.52
N THR A 69 -5.72 19.01 -5.68
CA THR A 69 -7.00 18.28 -5.61
C THR A 69 -7.58 18.37 -4.21
N LEU A 70 -6.78 18.12 -3.16
CA LEU A 70 -7.22 18.25 -1.78
C LEU A 70 -7.62 19.69 -1.44
N LYS A 71 -6.80 20.68 -1.86
CA LYS A 71 -7.03 22.09 -1.56
C LYS A 71 -8.27 22.64 -2.27
N ASP A 72 -8.34 22.51 -3.59
CA ASP A 72 -9.28 23.28 -4.43
C ASP A 72 -10.41 22.46 -5.06
N ARG A 73 -10.26 21.14 -5.20
CA ARG A 73 -11.23 20.31 -5.95
C ARG A 73 -12.17 19.50 -5.07
N ILE A 74 -11.67 18.96 -3.97
CA ILE A 74 -12.50 18.28 -2.99
C ILE A 74 -13.25 19.36 -2.23
N SER A 75 -14.58 19.25 -2.14
CA SER A 75 -15.45 20.20 -1.45
C SER A 75 -16.32 19.51 -0.40
N THR A 76 -16.90 20.28 0.51
CA THR A 76 -17.89 19.78 1.46
C THR A 76 -19.05 19.08 0.72
N GLY A 77 -19.40 17.87 1.15
CA GLY A 77 -20.41 17.02 0.53
C GLY A 77 -19.87 16.03 -0.51
N ASP A 78 -18.62 16.16 -0.97
CA ASP A 78 -18.02 15.15 -1.86
C ASP A 78 -17.74 13.83 -1.12
N LEU A 79 -17.76 12.71 -1.86
CA LEU A 79 -17.40 11.41 -1.31
C LEU A 79 -15.94 11.08 -1.56
N VAL A 80 -15.29 10.61 -0.51
CA VAL A 80 -13.91 10.13 -0.53
C VAL A 80 -13.90 8.64 -0.23
N VAL A 81 -13.25 7.91 -1.12
CA VAL A 81 -12.89 6.52 -0.94
C VAL A 81 -11.43 6.46 -0.53
N THR A 82 -11.12 5.71 0.52
CA THR A 82 -9.74 5.33 0.83
C THR A 82 -9.60 3.83 0.73
N ALA A 83 -8.54 3.38 0.08
CA ALA A 83 -8.29 1.97 -0.14
C ALA A 83 -6.79 1.69 -0.07
N ASP A 84 -6.38 0.97 0.96
CA ASP A 84 -5.04 0.44 1.08
C ASP A 84 -5.08 -1.03 1.50
N GLY A 85 -4.30 -1.84 0.78
CA GLY A 85 -4.35 -3.30 0.93
C GLY A 85 -5.74 -3.88 0.64
N PRO A 86 -6.27 -4.75 1.52
CA PRO A 86 -7.54 -5.46 1.32
C PRO A 86 -8.76 -4.65 1.79
N LEU A 87 -8.57 -3.55 2.53
CA LEU A 87 -9.66 -2.80 3.14
C LEU A 87 -9.93 -1.49 2.40
N LEU A 88 -11.20 -1.10 2.42
CA LEU A 88 -11.69 0.13 1.84
C LEU A 88 -12.66 0.82 2.81
N SER A 89 -12.63 2.14 2.85
CA SER A 89 -13.60 2.94 3.58
C SER A 89 -14.11 4.09 2.71
N ILE A 90 -15.36 4.50 2.94
CA ILE A 90 -16.07 5.54 2.20
C ILE A 90 -16.57 6.57 3.21
N GLY A 91 -16.35 7.85 2.95
CA GLY A 91 -16.86 8.93 3.78
C GLY A 91 -17.18 10.18 2.99
N GLU A 92 -17.91 11.08 3.63
CA GLU A 92 -18.32 12.37 3.09
C GLU A 92 -17.49 13.49 3.71
N VAL A 93 -17.02 14.43 2.90
CA VAL A 93 -16.22 15.57 3.37
C VAL A 93 -17.11 16.58 4.08
N THR A 94 -16.70 17.04 5.26
CA THR A 94 -17.49 17.91 6.13
C THR A 94 -16.82 19.26 6.43
N SER A 95 -15.66 19.53 5.84
CA SER A 95 -14.99 20.83 6.00
C SER A 95 -14.26 21.29 4.76
N GLU A 96 -13.93 22.58 4.80
CA GLU A 96 -12.90 23.14 3.93
C GLU A 96 -11.51 22.62 4.26
N TYR A 97 -10.58 22.84 3.32
CA TYR A 97 -9.16 22.56 3.50
C TYR A 97 -8.60 23.38 4.68
N TYR A 98 -7.72 22.76 5.45
CA TYR A 98 -6.91 23.44 6.46
C TYR A 98 -5.53 22.81 6.54
N PHE A 99 -4.58 23.58 7.08
CA PHE A 99 -3.25 23.10 7.41
C PHE A 99 -3.13 22.95 8.93
N ASP A 100 -2.77 21.75 9.38
CA ASP A 100 -2.53 21.42 10.78
C ASP A 100 -1.03 21.42 11.05
N GLU A 101 -0.56 22.44 11.79
CA GLU A 101 0.86 22.62 12.11
C GLU A 101 1.44 21.53 13.02
N GLU A 102 0.63 20.91 13.87
CA GLU A 102 1.10 19.83 14.74
C GLU A 102 1.26 18.53 13.94
N ALA A 103 0.25 18.20 13.13
CA ALA A 103 0.33 17.07 12.20
C ALA A 103 1.41 17.26 11.12
N ALA A 104 1.70 18.51 10.73
CA ALA A 104 2.77 18.82 9.79
C ALA A 104 4.16 18.33 10.27
N LYS A 105 4.38 18.23 11.59
CA LYS A 105 5.63 17.72 12.18
C LYS A 105 5.91 16.27 11.81
N GLU A 106 4.88 15.49 11.49
CA GLU A 106 5.01 14.10 11.04
C GLU A 106 4.57 13.92 9.57
N ASP A 107 4.65 15.01 8.79
CA ASP A 107 4.37 15.06 7.36
C ASP A 107 2.93 14.71 6.95
N TYR A 108 1.91 15.18 7.66
CA TYR A 108 0.50 15.02 7.24
C TYR A 108 -0.39 16.24 7.55
N GLY A 109 0.20 17.44 7.44
CA GLY A 109 -0.45 18.70 7.80
C GLY A 109 -1.59 19.12 6.88
N HIS A 110 -1.63 18.67 5.62
CA HIS A 110 -2.67 19.07 4.67
C HIS A 110 -3.93 18.21 4.87
N GLN A 111 -5.03 18.79 5.34
CA GLN A 111 -6.18 18.01 5.82
C GLN A 111 -7.55 18.56 5.42
N ARG A 112 -8.54 17.67 5.48
CA ARG A 112 -9.98 17.98 5.51
C ARG A 112 -10.68 17.04 6.50
N LYS A 113 -11.71 17.55 7.18
CA LYS A 113 -12.58 16.73 8.05
C LYS A 113 -13.60 15.99 7.21
N MET A 114 -14.03 14.84 7.71
CA MET A 114 -14.98 14.00 7.02
C MET A 114 -15.77 13.12 7.99
N LYS A 115 -16.96 12.71 7.57
CA LYS A 115 -17.76 11.69 8.24
C LYS A 115 -17.63 10.38 7.48
N TRP A 116 -17.07 9.37 8.12
CA TRP A 116 -16.96 8.04 7.52
C TRP A 116 -18.32 7.32 7.56
N LEU A 117 -18.84 6.96 6.38
CA LEU A 117 -20.14 6.31 6.22
C LEU A 117 -20.01 4.78 6.25
N LEU A 118 -18.97 4.26 5.62
CA LEU A 118 -18.65 2.83 5.59
C LEU A 118 -17.16 2.65 5.90
N LYS A 119 -16.82 1.73 6.80
CA LYS A 119 -15.43 1.46 7.21
C LYS A 119 -15.08 -0.01 6.99
N ASN A 120 -13.82 -0.27 6.64
CA ASN A 120 -13.21 -1.61 6.59
C ASN A 120 -13.97 -2.63 5.71
N LEU A 121 -14.48 -2.17 4.57
CA LEU A 121 -15.06 -3.03 3.54
C LEU A 121 -13.97 -3.88 2.88
N GLN A 122 -14.24 -5.16 2.67
CA GLN A 122 -13.32 -6.02 1.92
C GLN A 122 -13.33 -5.65 0.44
N ARG A 123 -12.15 -5.41 -0.12
CA ARG A 123 -11.98 -5.05 -1.54
C ARG A 123 -12.49 -6.13 -2.49
N ASP A 124 -12.52 -7.38 -2.05
CA ASP A 124 -13.07 -8.46 -2.86
C ASP A 124 -14.61 -8.49 -2.83
N ASP A 125 -15.26 -7.78 -1.92
CA ASP A 125 -16.72 -7.78 -1.77
C ASP A 125 -17.37 -6.55 -2.44
N ILE A 126 -16.60 -5.51 -2.78
CA ILE A 126 -17.14 -4.33 -3.48
C ILE A 126 -17.50 -4.60 -4.95
N PRO A 127 -18.38 -3.79 -5.56
CA PRO A 127 -18.69 -3.87 -6.98
C PRO A 127 -17.47 -3.72 -7.91
N ASP A 128 -17.53 -4.35 -9.09
CA ASP A 128 -16.41 -4.48 -10.02
C ASP A 128 -15.93 -3.15 -10.61
N ASP A 129 -16.86 -2.23 -10.87
CA ASP A 129 -16.60 -0.88 -11.34
C ASP A 129 -15.83 -0.05 -10.31
N LEU A 130 -16.24 -0.08 -9.04
CA LEU A 130 -15.50 0.53 -7.95
C LEU A 130 -14.12 -0.12 -7.82
N ARG A 131 -14.03 -1.47 -7.85
CA ARG A 131 -12.73 -2.17 -7.79
C ARG A 131 -11.79 -1.77 -8.93
N ARG A 132 -12.31 -1.58 -10.15
CA ARG A 132 -11.52 -1.07 -11.29
C ARG A 132 -11.06 0.36 -11.05
N ALA A 133 -11.93 1.20 -10.51
CA ALA A 133 -11.62 2.58 -10.20
C ALA A 133 -10.49 2.72 -9.17
N LEU A 134 -10.24 1.74 -8.29
CA LEU A 134 -9.15 1.75 -7.29
C LEU A 134 -7.73 1.45 -7.84
N ARG A 135 -7.57 1.17 -9.14
CA ARG A 135 -6.26 0.77 -9.71
C ARG A 135 -5.25 1.91 -9.86
N GLY A 136 -5.69 3.16 -9.73
CA GLY A 136 -4.82 4.33 -9.84
C GLY A 136 -3.74 4.34 -8.75
N GLN A 137 -2.52 4.69 -9.16
CA GLN A 137 -1.32 4.72 -8.31
C GLN A 137 -1.08 6.08 -7.64
N LYS A 138 -1.89 7.10 -7.96
CA LYS A 138 -1.72 8.45 -7.40
C LYS A 138 -2.25 8.51 -5.97
N ALA A 139 -1.69 9.42 -5.17
CA ALA A 139 -2.16 9.69 -3.81
C ALA A 139 -3.63 10.14 -3.81
N THR A 140 -4.01 11.00 -4.76
CA THR A 140 -5.41 11.38 -4.96
C THR A 140 -5.81 11.53 -6.43
N TYR A 141 -7.05 11.20 -6.77
CA TYR A 141 -7.66 11.58 -8.04
C TYR A 141 -9.19 11.49 -7.99
N GLN A 142 -9.84 12.25 -8.87
CA GLN A 142 -11.28 12.15 -9.10
C GLN A 142 -11.61 10.85 -9.84
N MET A 143 -12.47 10.04 -9.25
CA MET A 143 -12.99 8.82 -9.85
C MET A 143 -14.11 9.15 -10.85
N LYS A 144 -14.28 8.28 -11.84
CA LYS A 144 -15.31 8.42 -12.88
C LYS A 144 -16.03 7.09 -13.05
N ASN A 145 -17.31 7.12 -13.42
CA ASN A 145 -18.13 5.93 -13.65
C ASN A 145 -18.26 5.06 -12.38
N VAL A 146 -18.44 5.73 -11.25
CA VAL A 146 -18.61 5.13 -9.90
C VAL A 146 -19.76 5.78 -9.14
N GLU A 147 -20.43 6.76 -9.76
CA GLU A 147 -21.38 7.66 -9.13
C GLU A 147 -22.60 6.88 -8.63
N GLU A 148 -23.21 6.09 -9.51
CA GLU A 148 -24.37 5.24 -9.18
C GLU A 148 -24.02 4.24 -8.06
N THR A 149 -22.90 3.53 -8.21
CA THR A 149 -22.43 2.53 -7.24
C THR A 149 -22.14 3.13 -5.86
N LEU A 150 -21.46 4.28 -5.80
CA LEU A 150 -21.14 4.89 -4.52
C LEU A 150 -22.38 5.46 -3.83
N GLU A 151 -23.28 6.08 -4.59
CA GLU A 151 -24.55 6.60 -4.04
C GLU A 151 -25.46 5.47 -3.55
N GLU A 152 -25.54 4.34 -4.26
CA GLU A 152 -26.23 3.14 -3.79
C GLU A 152 -25.61 2.63 -2.48
N MET A 153 -24.28 2.48 -2.44
CA MET A 153 -23.55 1.98 -1.27
C MET A 153 -23.73 2.86 -0.02
N VAL A 154 -23.78 4.18 -0.17
CA VAL A 154 -23.93 5.09 0.99
C VAL A 154 -25.39 5.40 1.33
N SER A 155 -26.34 4.82 0.60
CA SER A 155 -27.76 5.01 0.86
C SER A 155 -28.16 4.42 2.24
N PRO A 156 -29.11 5.03 2.96
CA PRO A 156 -29.55 4.52 4.27
C PRO A 156 -30.08 3.08 4.24
N ASP A 157 -30.60 2.65 3.09
CA ASP A 157 -31.18 1.32 2.89
C ASP A 157 -30.13 0.29 2.42
N PHE A 158 -28.87 0.69 2.26
CA PHE A 158 -27.83 -0.20 1.80
C PHE A 158 -27.47 -1.25 2.85
N ASP A 159 -27.81 -2.51 2.57
CA ASP A 159 -27.36 -3.63 3.37
C ASP A 159 -25.90 -3.98 3.02
N VAL A 160 -24.95 -3.55 3.85
CA VAL A 160 -23.53 -3.91 3.70
C VAL A 160 -23.32 -5.43 3.69
N ALA A 161 -24.18 -6.20 4.38
CA ALA A 161 -24.09 -7.66 4.37
C ALA A 161 -24.43 -8.27 2.99
N SER A 162 -25.15 -7.55 2.14
CA SER A 162 -25.46 -7.98 0.76
C SER A 162 -24.20 -8.16 -0.08
N LEU A 163 -23.15 -7.35 0.15
CA LEU A 163 -21.85 -7.45 -0.55
C LEU A 163 -21.16 -8.80 -0.31
N THR A 164 -21.41 -9.43 0.84
CA THR A 164 -20.81 -10.72 1.22
C THR A 164 -21.59 -11.93 0.72
N LYS A 165 -22.88 -11.74 0.36
CA LYS A 165 -23.86 -12.81 0.13
C LYS A 165 -24.15 -13.08 -1.34
N ASP A 166 -23.15 -13.02 -2.23
CA ASP A 166 -23.33 -13.64 -3.56
C ASP A 166 -22.03 -13.84 -4.34
N LYS A 167 -20.98 -14.36 -3.68
CA LYS A 167 -19.91 -14.97 -4.46
C LYS A 167 -20.36 -16.37 -4.85
N PRO A 168 -20.70 -16.67 -6.12
CA PRO A 168 -20.63 -18.05 -6.56
C PRO A 168 -19.24 -18.53 -6.17
N LYS A 169 -19.15 -19.58 -5.34
CA LYS A 169 -17.89 -20.26 -5.08
C LYS A 169 -17.25 -20.44 -6.44
N LYS A 170 -16.18 -19.69 -6.76
CA LYS A 170 -15.40 -19.95 -7.97
C LYS A 170 -15.15 -21.45 -7.90
N LYS A 171 -15.75 -22.22 -8.82
CA LYS A 171 -15.43 -23.63 -8.97
C LYS A 171 -13.94 -23.60 -9.20
N ARG A 172 -13.13 -23.85 -8.17
CA ARG A 172 -11.71 -24.09 -8.33
C ARG A 172 -11.68 -25.20 -9.36
N GLY A 173 -11.21 -24.87 -10.56
CA GLY A 173 -11.01 -25.88 -11.59
C GLY A 173 -10.27 -27.05 -10.96
N ARG A 174 -10.55 -28.26 -11.42
CA ARG A 174 -9.85 -29.46 -10.96
C ARG A 174 -8.35 -29.11 -10.87
N PRO A 175 -7.72 -29.19 -9.68
CA PRO A 175 -6.35 -28.75 -9.52
C PRO A 175 -5.50 -29.47 -10.56
N THR A 176 -4.63 -28.73 -11.22
CA THR A 176 -3.69 -29.32 -12.17
C THR A 176 -2.83 -30.34 -11.41
N LYS A 177 -2.29 -31.34 -12.12
CA LYS A 177 -1.44 -32.35 -11.50
C LYS A 177 -0.31 -31.72 -10.68
N ALA A 178 0.30 -30.65 -11.21
CA ALA A 178 1.32 -29.85 -10.55
C ALA A 178 0.84 -29.20 -9.23
N GLU A 179 -0.37 -28.63 -9.20
CA GLU A 179 -0.93 -28.04 -7.97
C GLU A 179 -1.28 -29.09 -6.91
N SER A 180 -1.69 -30.29 -7.33
CA SER A 180 -1.96 -31.40 -6.40
C SER A 180 -0.67 -31.95 -5.78
N GLU A 181 0.39 -32.05 -6.59
CA GLU A 181 1.72 -32.49 -6.15
C GLU A 181 2.35 -31.45 -5.21
N ALA A 182 2.26 -30.15 -5.55
CA ALA A 182 2.75 -29.08 -4.69
C ALA A 182 2.04 -29.02 -3.32
N ARG A 183 0.72 -29.26 -3.29
CA ARG A 183 -0.04 -29.33 -2.04
C ARG A 183 0.36 -30.50 -1.17
N ARG A 184 0.59 -31.67 -1.78
CA ARG A 184 1.04 -32.85 -1.06
C ARG A 184 2.45 -32.64 -0.49
N ALA A 185 3.37 -32.08 -1.27
CA ALA A 185 4.71 -31.77 -0.80
C ALA A 185 4.72 -30.76 0.36
N LEU A 186 3.83 -29.75 0.33
CA LEU A 186 3.71 -28.78 1.41
C LEU A 186 3.12 -29.38 2.70
N GLN A 187 2.18 -30.33 2.55
CA GLN A 187 1.59 -31.07 3.67
C GLN A 187 2.63 -31.99 4.33
N GLU A 188 3.37 -32.76 3.52
CA GLU A 188 4.45 -33.64 3.97
C GLU A 188 5.57 -32.82 4.66
N ALA A 189 5.89 -31.63 4.14
CA ALA A 189 6.87 -30.73 4.77
C ALA A 189 6.39 -30.11 6.09
N LYS A 190 5.08 -29.88 6.25
CA LYS A 190 4.48 -29.41 7.51
C LYS A 190 4.49 -30.51 8.56
N GLU A 191 4.07 -31.71 8.20
CA GLU A 191 4.08 -32.87 9.08
C GLU A 191 5.52 -33.22 9.52
N ALA A 192 6.50 -33.11 8.61
CA ALA A 192 7.92 -33.32 8.94
C ALA A 192 8.51 -32.23 9.87
N LYS A 193 7.95 -31.01 9.87
CA LYS A 193 8.35 -29.95 10.80
C LYS A 193 7.71 -30.12 12.17
N GLU A 194 6.49 -30.63 12.24
CA GLU A 194 5.74 -30.81 13.48
C GLU A 194 6.29 -31.97 14.32
N VAL A 195 6.82 -33.03 13.68
CA VAL A 195 7.48 -34.16 14.37
C VAL A 195 8.83 -33.77 15.03
N LYS A 196 9.45 -32.65 14.63
CA LYS A 196 10.77 -32.23 15.13
C LYS A 196 10.75 -31.24 16.31
N ALA A 197 9.57 -30.83 16.80
CA ALA A 197 9.45 -29.80 17.83
C ALA A 197 8.85 -30.33 19.16
N SER A 198 9.67 -31.02 19.98
CA SER A 198 9.53 -31.07 21.44
C SER A 198 10.85 -31.49 22.13
N PRO A 199 11.12 -31.05 23.37
CA PRO A 199 12.39 -30.36 23.68
C PRO A 199 13.35 -31.13 24.60
N ALA A 200 14.65 -30.92 24.41
CA ALA A 200 15.65 -31.09 25.46
C ALA A 200 16.75 -30.02 25.32
N VAL A 201 17.03 -29.37 26.46
CA VAL A 201 17.96 -28.25 26.66
C VAL A 201 19.40 -28.75 26.75
N GLN A 202 20.35 -28.09 26.07
CA GLN A 202 21.58 -27.47 26.65
C GLN A 202 22.63 -27.10 25.57
N PRO A 203 23.55 -26.15 25.88
CA PRO A 203 24.13 -25.23 24.90
C PRO A 203 25.51 -25.65 24.39
N ILE A 204 26.09 -24.80 23.53
CA ILE A 204 27.52 -24.62 23.16
C ILE A 204 27.76 -24.75 21.64
N ASN A 205 28.01 -23.58 21.04
CA ASN A 205 29.14 -23.18 20.20
C ASN A 205 29.58 -24.02 18.97
N GLN A 206 29.97 -23.24 17.94
CA GLN A 206 30.71 -23.58 16.72
C GLN A 206 29.94 -24.10 15.49
N SER A 207 29.98 -23.22 14.48
CA SER A 207 30.08 -23.49 13.03
C SER A 207 30.00 -24.96 12.62
N THR A 208 28.92 -25.35 11.95
CA THR A 208 28.97 -26.40 10.93
C THR A 208 27.86 -26.17 9.91
N ILE A 209 28.29 -25.82 8.69
CA ILE A 209 27.49 -25.82 7.47
C ILE A 209 26.98 -27.25 7.24
N PRO A 210 25.66 -27.52 7.17
CA PRO A 210 25.20 -28.82 6.70
C PRO A 210 25.34 -28.85 5.18
N GLN A 211 26.29 -29.66 4.69
CA GLN A 211 26.29 -30.14 3.32
C GLN A 211 24.97 -30.88 3.07
N SER A 212 24.12 -30.38 2.17
CA SER A 212 23.01 -31.15 1.60
C SER A 212 23.39 -31.69 0.23
N THR A 213 23.39 -33.01 0.17
CA THR A 213 23.31 -33.87 -1.00
C THR A 213 22.20 -33.44 -1.98
N GLU A 214 22.47 -33.67 -3.26
CA GLU A 214 21.75 -33.26 -4.48
C GLU A 214 21.86 -31.78 -4.87
N ALA A 215 22.58 -31.56 -5.97
CA ALA A 215 23.04 -30.28 -6.49
C ALA A 215 21.90 -29.39 -7.00
N THR A 216 21.08 -28.87 -6.10
CA THR A 216 20.33 -27.65 -6.37
C THR A 216 21.37 -26.54 -6.45
N ARG A 217 21.82 -26.24 -7.67
CA ARG A 217 22.69 -25.09 -7.88
C ARG A 217 21.84 -23.85 -7.62
N TYR A 218 22.34 -22.95 -6.79
CA TYR A 218 21.71 -21.67 -6.54
C TYR A 218 22.50 -20.56 -7.21
N VAL A 219 21.82 -19.48 -7.58
CA VAL A 219 22.45 -18.22 -7.99
C VAL A 219 22.24 -17.23 -6.85
N THR A 220 23.35 -16.62 -6.42
CA THR A 220 23.36 -15.70 -5.30
C THR A 220 23.54 -14.28 -5.80
N GLN A 221 22.70 -13.35 -5.35
CA GLN A 221 22.80 -11.93 -5.67
C GLN A 221 22.91 -11.11 -4.39
N ARG A 222 23.95 -10.26 -4.30
CA ARG A 222 24.22 -9.41 -3.13
C ARG A 222 23.86 -7.94 -3.44
N TYR A 223 23.28 -7.28 -2.46
CA TYR A 223 22.94 -5.85 -2.50
C TYR A 223 23.48 -5.14 -1.25
N LEU A 224 24.08 -3.97 -1.47
CA LEU A 224 24.56 -3.11 -0.39
C LEU A 224 23.36 -2.36 0.19
N LEU A 225 23.08 -2.58 1.47
CA LEU A 225 22.06 -1.80 2.19
C LEU A 225 22.61 -0.51 2.76
N ARG A 226 23.79 -0.59 3.39
CA ARG A 226 24.46 0.57 3.99
C ARG A 226 25.94 0.52 3.63
N PRO A 227 26.48 1.58 3.01
CA PRO A 227 27.91 1.69 2.77
C PRO A 227 28.67 1.78 4.11
N GLY A 228 29.75 1.02 4.23
CA GLY A 228 30.73 1.17 5.30
C GLY A 228 31.98 1.87 4.76
N ASP A 229 32.90 2.24 5.66
CA ASP A 229 34.18 2.87 5.26
C ASP A 229 35.08 1.90 4.47
N THR A 230 34.85 0.59 4.62
CA THR A 230 35.44 -0.47 3.79
C THR A 230 34.36 -1.46 3.30
N ASP A 231 34.64 -2.21 2.22
CA ASP A 231 33.71 -3.22 1.67
C ASP A 231 33.33 -4.31 2.69
N GLY A 232 34.21 -4.58 3.67
CA GLY A 232 33.97 -5.54 4.75
C GLY A 232 33.03 -5.03 5.84
N ASP A 233 32.92 -3.70 5.97
CA ASP A 233 32.10 -3.03 6.99
C ASP A 233 30.71 -2.64 6.45
N GLY A 234 30.48 -2.81 5.15
CA GLY A 234 29.19 -2.64 4.52
C GLY A 234 28.16 -3.65 5.02
N THR A 235 26.93 -3.20 5.24
CA THR A 235 25.82 -4.13 5.54
C THR A 235 25.25 -4.64 4.22
N TRP A 236 25.41 -5.94 3.97
CA TRP A 236 24.98 -6.59 2.74
C TRP A 236 23.77 -7.48 2.98
N ILE A 237 22.88 -7.54 2.00
CA ILE A 237 21.86 -8.59 1.92
C ILE A 237 22.13 -9.47 0.74
N GLU A 238 21.99 -10.76 0.99
CA GLU A 238 22.19 -11.81 0.02
C GLU A 238 20.85 -12.50 -0.26
N PHE A 239 20.48 -12.56 -1.54
CA PHE A 239 19.33 -13.32 -2.01
C PHE A 239 19.81 -14.55 -2.77
N THR A 240 19.28 -15.70 -2.39
CA THR A 240 19.61 -16.99 -3.01
C THR A 240 18.43 -17.47 -3.84
N PHE A 241 18.63 -17.63 -5.14
CA PHE A 241 17.61 -18.06 -6.09
C PHE A 241 17.91 -19.46 -6.64
N PRO A 242 16.89 -20.29 -6.90
CA PRO A 242 17.06 -21.53 -7.68
C PRO A 242 17.71 -21.25 -9.04
N LYS A 243 18.63 -22.11 -9.53
CA LYS A 243 19.36 -21.88 -10.80
C LYS A 243 18.49 -21.79 -12.05
N ASP A 244 17.28 -22.33 -12.03
CA ASP A 244 16.27 -22.16 -13.08
C ASP A 244 15.69 -20.74 -13.15
N THR A 245 15.94 -19.91 -12.14
CA THR A 245 15.62 -18.47 -12.16
C THR A 245 16.56 -17.76 -13.12
N THR A 246 16.03 -17.10 -14.14
CA THR A 246 16.88 -16.32 -15.05
C THR A 246 17.53 -15.14 -14.30
N LYS A 247 18.72 -14.72 -14.72
CA LYS A 247 19.42 -13.58 -14.09
C LYS A 247 18.54 -12.33 -14.01
N ALA A 248 17.78 -12.05 -15.08
CA ALA A 248 16.87 -10.90 -15.13
C ALA A 248 15.67 -11.05 -14.18
N GLU A 249 15.18 -12.26 -13.91
CA GLU A 249 14.14 -12.51 -12.91
C GLU A 249 14.68 -12.38 -11.50
N ALA A 250 15.86 -12.93 -11.23
CA ALA A 250 16.54 -12.79 -9.95
C ALA A 250 16.81 -11.31 -9.64
N GLU A 251 17.29 -10.53 -10.61
CA GLU A 251 17.49 -9.08 -10.48
C GLU A 251 16.17 -8.33 -10.22
N ARG A 252 15.09 -8.65 -10.94
CA ARG A 252 13.77 -8.05 -10.71
C ARG A 252 13.19 -8.39 -9.34
N MET A 253 13.28 -9.65 -8.92
CA MET A 253 12.76 -10.11 -7.64
C MET A 253 13.55 -9.51 -6.48
N ALA A 254 14.87 -9.48 -6.58
CA ALA A 254 15.70 -8.86 -5.56
C ALA A 254 15.48 -7.35 -5.46
N ALA A 255 15.34 -6.64 -6.60
CA ALA A 255 14.99 -5.22 -6.63
C ALA A 255 13.60 -4.94 -6.03
N PHE A 256 12.63 -5.82 -6.28
CA PHE A 256 11.31 -5.73 -5.66
C PHE A 256 11.39 -5.90 -4.14
N VAL A 257 12.09 -6.94 -3.66
CA VAL A 257 12.20 -7.21 -2.21
C VAL A 257 13.02 -6.11 -1.50
N SER A 258 14.08 -5.60 -2.12
CA SER A 258 14.84 -4.49 -1.53
C SER A 258 14.00 -3.23 -1.39
N SER A 259 13.13 -2.94 -2.38
CA SER A 259 12.20 -1.80 -2.32
C SER A 259 11.06 -1.95 -1.32
N CYS A 260 10.77 -3.18 -0.87
CA CYS A 260 9.66 -3.45 0.05
C CYS A 260 10.08 -3.44 1.54
N TYR A 261 11.35 -3.70 1.85
CA TYR A 261 11.80 -3.97 3.22
C TYR A 261 12.92 -3.07 3.72
N PHE A 262 13.51 -2.22 2.87
CA PHE A 262 14.57 -1.30 3.27
C PHE A 262 14.21 0.10 2.79
N MET A 263 13.50 0.83 3.64
CA MET A 263 13.50 2.28 3.61
C MET A 263 14.37 2.74 4.80
N GLU A 264 15.31 3.66 4.55
CA GLU A 264 15.91 4.46 5.63
C GLU A 264 14.84 5.28 6.35
#